data_AF-A0A139IAJ5-F1
#
_entry.id   AF-A0A139IAJ5-F1
#
_cell.length_a   1.000
_cell.length_b   1.000
_cell.length_c   1.000
_cell.angle_alpha   90.00
_cell.angle_beta   90.00
_cell.angle_gamma   90.00
#
_symmetry.space_group_name_H-M   'P 1'
#
loop_
_entity.id
_entity.type
_entity.pdbx_description
1 polymer ?
#
loop_
_entity_poly.entity_id
_entity_poly.type
_entity_poly.pdbx_seq_one_letter_code
_entity_poly.pdbx_strand_id
1 'polypeptide(L)'
;MIMDDFIRRLEGPTVVVCVGPTEERRDFKVAKDLLFEKSEWFKNALKDERFVEGQLNIIELPEDTPSVFAAFYYFILHHDELAFEAVCVQHDGIEACCEQLKLCIDLWIFGDKIRMLELQNAAMKRACVIVRECDIRKAAIPAAVLQNCFSKTLPGSPLQVLAADYVVDCMVTEPQKSAQLLSGLATVEGFVTALLKSHVKYHEMNADIAPDSTFPRYLEPYRYREILYDPPARQEKTNPYSYDGRLDESYLKCLDCKQAEDDVELRCANCMKGSTEEKVAAVPLCEDCAFKREMEANATS
;
A
#
# COMPACT_ATOMS: atom_id res chain seq x y z
N MET A 1 -12.56 10.56 25.77
CA MET A 1 -11.82 11.65 25.09
C MET A 1 -10.68 11.01 24.32
N ILE A 2 -10.77 10.94 22.99
CA ILE A 2 -9.78 10.22 22.15
C ILE A 2 -8.42 10.93 22.12
N MET A 3 -8.44 12.27 22.22
CA MET A 3 -7.24 13.11 22.18
C MET A 3 -6.36 12.93 23.43
N ASP A 4 -6.95 12.92 24.62
CA ASP A 4 -6.21 12.73 25.88
C ASP A 4 -5.51 11.37 25.95
N ASP A 5 -6.16 10.31 25.45
CA ASP A 5 -5.54 8.97 25.38
C ASP A 5 -4.38 8.93 24.38
N PHE A 6 -4.44 9.71 23.29
CA PHE A 6 -3.31 9.84 22.36
C PHE A 6 -2.13 10.62 22.97
N ILE A 7 -2.39 11.77 23.61
CA ILE A 7 -1.34 12.54 24.28
C ILE A 7 -0.68 11.72 25.39
N ARG A 8 -1.46 11.01 26.21
CA ARG A 8 -0.91 10.13 27.25
C ARG A 8 0.02 9.05 26.69
N ARG A 9 -0.30 8.50 25.51
CA ARG A 9 0.56 7.51 24.83
C ARG A 9 1.88 8.13 24.36
N LEU A 10 1.84 9.35 23.81
CA LEU A 10 3.05 10.07 23.39
C LEU A 10 3.96 10.42 24.57
N GLU A 11 3.39 10.70 25.73
CA GLU A 11 4.11 11.03 26.97
C GLU A 11 4.62 9.79 27.74
N GLY A 12 4.29 8.58 27.28
CA GLY A 12 4.66 7.33 27.91
C GLY A 12 6.15 6.97 27.83
N PRO A 13 6.54 5.79 28.35
CA PRO A 13 7.90 5.29 28.26
C PRO A 13 8.40 5.24 26.81
N THR A 14 9.68 5.57 26.60
CA THR A 14 10.27 5.61 25.26
C THR A 14 11.27 4.49 25.04
N VAL A 15 11.41 4.09 23.79
CA VAL A 15 12.42 3.18 23.25
C VAL A 15 13.25 3.93 22.22
N VAL A 16 14.53 3.59 22.10
CA VAL A 16 15.39 4.04 21.00
C VAL A 16 15.41 2.98 19.93
N VAL A 17 15.01 3.34 18.71
CA VAL A 17 15.08 2.45 17.55
C VAL A 17 16.22 2.94 16.65
N CYS A 18 17.24 2.11 16.53
CA CYS A 18 18.47 2.38 15.80
C CYS A 18 18.38 1.72 14.43
N VAL A 19 18.37 2.52 13.37
CA VAL A 19 18.02 2.07 12.02
C VAL A 19 19.16 2.35 11.06
N GLY A 20 19.47 1.37 10.22
CA GLY A 20 20.52 1.46 9.20
C GLY A 20 21.87 0.91 9.65
N PRO A 21 22.78 0.67 8.69
CA PRO A 21 24.14 0.23 8.97
C PRO A 21 24.90 1.33 9.72
N THR A 22 26.00 0.96 10.37
CA THR A 22 26.79 1.87 11.24
C THR A 22 27.11 3.23 10.60
N GLU A 23 27.36 3.26 9.29
CA GLU A 23 27.73 4.49 8.55
C GLU A 23 26.54 5.43 8.29
N GLU A 24 25.31 4.88 8.20
CA GLU A 24 24.07 5.62 7.92
C GLU A 24 23.07 5.53 9.09
N ARG A 25 23.55 5.10 10.25
CA ARG A 25 22.73 4.82 11.43
C ARG A 25 22.01 6.08 11.88
N ARG A 26 20.70 5.95 12.08
CA ARG A 26 19.85 6.98 12.68
C ARG A 26 19.07 6.41 13.85
N ASP A 27 19.08 7.15 14.94
CA ASP A 27 18.33 6.80 16.15
C ASP A 27 16.99 7.55 16.19
N PHE A 28 15.91 6.80 16.45
CA PHE A 28 14.57 7.31 16.59
C PHE A 28 14.08 7.08 18.03
N LYS A 29 13.71 8.15 18.73
CA LYS A 29 13.08 8.03 20.04
C LYS A 29 11.58 7.95 19.88
N VAL A 30 10.99 6.81 20.25
CA VAL A 30 9.57 6.50 20.01
C VAL A 30 8.89 6.10 21.31
N ALA A 31 7.64 6.50 21.51
CA ALA A 31 6.84 6.01 22.64
C ALA A 31 6.49 4.53 22.45
N LYS A 32 6.75 3.70 23.48
CA LYS A 32 6.52 2.25 23.44
C LYS A 32 5.07 1.91 23.13
N ASP A 33 4.14 2.62 23.78
CA ASP A 33 2.71 2.35 23.67
C ASP A 33 2.21 2.48 22.23
N LEU A 34 2.78 3.41 21.45
CA LEU A 34 2.47 3.56 20.03
C LEU A 34 2.92 2.35 19.20
N LEU A 35 4.09 1.80 19.49
CA LEU A 35 4.60 0.62 18.79
C LEU A 35 3.81 -0.64 19.17
N PHE A 36 3.43 -0.78 20.45
CA PHE A 36 2.74 -1.95 20.98
C PHE A 36 1.32 -2.09 20.45
N GLU A 37 0.64 -0.96 20.28
CA GLU A 37 -0.69 -0.95 19.69
C GLU A 37 -0.68 -1.37 18.23
N LYS A 38 0.35 -0.97 17.50
CA LYS A 38 0.42 -1.17 16.05
C LYS A 38 1.04 -2.50 15.64
N SER A 39 1.93 -3.05 16.45
CA SER A 39 2.63 -4.28 16.11
C SER A 39 2.86 -5.18 17.30
N GLU A 40 2.33 -6.39 17.19
CA GLU A 40 2.61 -7.47 18.13
C GLU A 40 4.10 -7.88 18.10
N TRP A 41 4.81 -7.62 16.99
CA TRP A 41 6.26 -7.83 16.93
C TRP A 41 7.00 -6.92 17.92
N PHE A 42 6.72 -5.61 17.89
CA PHE A 42 7.35 -4.65 18.81
C PHE A 42 7.01 -4.94 20.27
N LYS A 43 5.76 -5.33 20.54
CA LYS A 43 5.31 -5.75 21.88
C LYS A 43 6.05 -6.97 22.40
N ASN A 44 6.36 -7.94 21.54
CA ASN A 44 7.13 -9.12 21.92
C ASN A 44 8.63 -8.83 22.04
N ALA A 45 9.19 -7.99 21.15
CA ALA A 45 10.60 -7.61 21.16
C ALA A 45 10.98 -6.81 22.42
N LEU A 46 10.09 -5.91 22.86
CA LEU A 46 10.30 -5.06 24.03
C LEU A 46 9.66 -5.61 25.31
N LYS A 47 9.31 -6.90 25.32
CA LYS A 47 8.78 -7.54 26.52
C LYS A 47 9.87 -7.59 27.59
N ASP A 48 9.57 -7.03 28.76
CA ASP A 48 10.50 -6.93 29.88
C ASP A 48 11.11 -8.30 30.22
N GLU A 49 12.40 -8.27 30.54
CA GLU A 49 13.18 -9.41 31.04
C GLU A 49 13.30 -10.63 30.10
N ARG A 50 12.74 -10.57 28.89
CA ARG A 50 12.78 -11.67 27.93
C ARG A 50 13.94 -11.56 26.94
N PHE A 51 14.22 -10.35 26.48
CA PHE A 51 15.24 -10.06 25.47
C PHE A 51 16.07 -8.83 25.87
N VAL A 52 17.26 -8.71 25.30
CA VAL A 52 18.19 -7.61 25.60
C VAL A 52 17.56 -6.27 25.20
N GLU A 53 16.75 -6.28 24.15
CA GLU A 53 16.01 -5.13 23.62
C GLU A 53 15.02 -4.58 24.66
N GLY A 54 14.27 -5.45 25.34
CA GLY A 54 13.36 -5.06 26.42
C GLY A 54 14.10 -4.53 27.66
N GLN A 55 15.27 -5.09 27.97
CA GLN A 55 16.10 -4.63 29.11
C GLN A 55 16.76 -3.28 28.85
N LEU A 56 17.28 -3.07 27.64
CA LEU A 56 17.99 -1.84 27.25
C LEU A 56 17.05 -0.75 26.73
N ASN A 57 15.81 -1.09 26.36
CA ASN A 57 14.91 -0.21 25.63
C ASN A 57 15.53 0.29 24.31
N ILE A 58 16.23 -0.61 23.62
CA ILE A 58 16.87 -0.35 22.33
C ILE A 58 16.45 -1.44 21.35
N ILE A 59 16.05 -1.05 20.13
CA ILE A 59 15.82 -1.95 19.01
C ILE A 59 16.82 -1.63 17.93
N GLU A 60 17.53 -2.64 17.44
CA GLU A 60 18.48 -2.52 16.34
C GLU A 60 17.83 -3.05 15.05
N LEU A 61 17.78 -2.21 14.02
CA LEU A 61 17.26 -2.51 12.69
C LEU A 61 18.34 -2.19 11.63
N PRO A 62 19.46 -2.93 11.61
CA PRO A 62 20.62 -2.60 10.79
C PRO A 62 20.39 -2.83 9.27
N GLU A 63 19.43 -3.69 8.93
CA GLU A 63 19.09 -4.04 7.54
C GLU A 63 18.05 -3.11 6.93
N ASP A 64 17.35 -2.32 7.76
CA ASP A 64 16.33 -1.38 7.32
C ASP A 64 16.93 0.01 7.12
N THR A 65 16.32 0.83 6.26
CA THR A 65 16.81 2.19 6.02
C THR A 65 16.13 3.21 6.93
N PRO A 66 16.79 4.32 7.30
CA PRO A 66 16.17 5.39 8.05
C PRO A 66 14.89 5.94 7.40
N SER A 67 14.82 5.96 6.07
CA SER A 67 13.65 6.43 5.32
C SER A 67 12.43 5.50 5.50
N VAL A 68 12.65 4.18 5.51
CA VAL A 68 11.59 3.20 5.77
C VAL A 68 11.02 3.38 7.18
N PHE A 69 11.89 3.47 8.18
CA PHE A 69 11.43 3.64 9.55
C PHE A 69 10.78 5.02 9.78
N ALA A 70 11.28 6.09 9.14
CA ALA A 70 10.64 7.39 9.21
C ALA A 70 9.23 7.39 8.62
N ALA A 71 9.03 6.73 7.47
CA ALA A 71 7.71 6.58 6.85
C ALA A 71 6.77 5.69 7.68
N PHE A 72 7.28 4.60 8.28
CA PHE A 72 6.52 3.82 9.25
C PHE A 72 6.13 4.63 10.48
N TYR A 73 7.04 5.44 11.01
CA TYR A 73 6.73 6.24 12.19
C TYR A 73 5.68 7.31 11.87
N TYR A 74 5.77 7.92 10.69
CA TYR A 74 4.72 8.79 10.17
C TYR A 74 3.37 8.06 10.10
N PHE A 75 3.34 6.85 9.53
CA PHE A 75 2.13 6.03 9.44
C PHE A 75 1.46 5.78 10.79
N ILE A 76 2.24 5.52 11.85
CA ILE A 76 1.70 5.35 13.20
C ILE A 76 1.06 6.66 13.72
N LEU A 77 1.74 7.79 13.53
CA LEU A 77 1.27 9.09 14.01
C LEU A 77 0.08 9.63 13.23
N HIS A 78 -0.05 9.24 11.96
CA HIS A 78 -1.08 9.70 11.03
C HIS A 78 -2.12 8.61 10.73
N HIS A 79 -2.53 7.86 11.74
CA HIS A 79 -3.70 6.97 11.67
C HIS A 79 -3.70 5.98 10.49
N ASP A 80 -2.57 5.30 10.27
CA ASP A 80 -2.41 4.26 9.25
C ASP A 80 -2.38 4.81 7.80
N GLU A 81 -1.88 6.04 7.64
CA GLU A 81 -1.72 6.68 6.33
C GLU A 81 -0.25 7.01 6.03
N LEU A 82 0.17 6.73 4.81
CA LEU A 82 1.49 7.10 4.30
C LEU A 82 1.39 8.39 3.50
N ALA A 83 2.32 9.32 3.75
CA ALA A 83 2.52 10.49 2.92
C ALA A 83 3.67 10.24 1.93
N PHE A 84 3.39 10.44 0.65
CA PHE A 84 4.39 10.41 -0.41
C PHE A 84 4.37 11.75 -1.14
N GLU A 85 5.52 12.17 -1.67
CA GLU A 85 5.57 13.34 -2.53
C GLU A 85 4.81 13.05 -3.83
N ALA A 86 4.11 14.06 -4.35
CA ALA A 86 3.40 13.95 -5.62
C ALA A 86 4.39 13.98 -6.79
N VAL A 87 5.06 12.85 -7.05
CA VAL A 87 5.98 12.68 -8.18
C VAL A 87 5.26 12.14 -9.40
N CYS A 88 5.68 12.59 -10.58
CA CYS A 88 5.28 12.01 -11.85
C CYS A 88 6.44 12.03 -12.86
N VAL A 89 6.41 11.08 -13.79
CA VAL A 89 7.48 10.90 -14.78
C VAL A 89 7.70 12.16 -15.63
N GLN A 90 6.63 12.92 -15.90
CA GLN A 90 6.66 14.10 -16.77
C GLN A 90 7.41 15.29 -16.17
N HIS A 91 7.28 15.52 -14.85
CA HIS A 91 7.85 16.70 -14.19
C HIS A 91 9.12 16.36 -13.41
N ASP A 92 9.14 15.21 -12.72
CA ASP A 92 10.20 14.82 -11.77
C ASP A 92 11.16 13.78 -12.35
N GLY A 93 10.78 13.16 -13.47
CA GLY A 93 11.55 12.11 -14.11
C GLY A 93 11.31 10.72 -13.53
N ILE A 94 11.81 9.72 -14.26
CA ILE A 94 11.65 8.30 -13.87
C ILE A 94 12.43 7.94 -12.61
N GLU A 95 13.53 8.63 -12.33
CA GLU A 95 14.39 8.39 -11.17
C GLU A 95 13.64 8.65 -9.87
N ALA A 96 12.98 9.81 -9.74
CA ALA A 96 12.16 10.16 -8.58
C ALA A 96 11.01 9.16 -8.36
N CYS A 97 10.33 8.74 -9.44
CA CYS A 97 9.29 7.71 -9.36
C CYS A 97 9.87 6.38 -8.87
N CYS A 98 11.05 6.00 -9.36
CA CYS A 98 11.72 4.77 -8.95
C CYS A 98 12.20 4.80 -7.50
N GLU A 99 12.64 5.94 -6.99
CA GLU A 99 13.00 6.11 -5.58
C GLU A 99 11.79 5.91 -4.66
N GLN A 100 10.64 6.48 -5.01
CA GLN A 100 9.42 6.22 -4.27
C GLN A 100 8.95 4.78 -4.37
N LEU A 101 9.07 4.15 -5.56
CA LEU A 101 8.71 2.74 -5.71
C LEU A 101 9.60 1.85 -4.85
N LYS A 102 10.91 2.12 -4.78
CA LYS A 102 11.83 1.41 -3.86
C LYS A 102 11.40 1.58 -2.41
N LEU A 103 11.05 2.80 -1.98
CA LEU A 103 10.54 3.03 -0.63
C LEU A 103 9.25 2.23 -0.36
N CYS A 104 8.34 2.13 -1.33
CA CYS A 104 7.13 1.31 -1.19
C CYS A 104 7.44 -0.18 -1.04
N ILE A 105 8.37 -0.69 -1.86
CA ILE A 105 8.82 -2.09 -1.79
C ILE A 105 9.44 -2.37 -0.42
N ASP A 106 10.35 -1.52 0.04
CA ASP A 106 11.03 -1.69 1.32
C ASP A 106 10.07 -1.52 2.51
N LEU A 107 9.08 -0.61 2.43
CA LEU A 107 8.01 -0.48 3.44
C LEU A 107 7.11 -1.71 3.49
N TRP A 108 6.78 -2.30 2.35
CA TRP A 108 5.99 -3.53 2.30
C TRP A 108 6.76 -4.68 2.95
N ILE A 109 8.06 -4.82 2.66
CA ILE A 109 8.92 -5.84 3.28
C ILE A 109 9.06 -5.60 4.78
N PHE A 110 9.21 -4.34 5.19
CA PHE A 110 9.25 -3.96 6.60
C PHE A 110 7.94 -4.33 7.31
N GLY A 111 6.80 -4.03 6.69
CA GLY A 111 5.48 -4.44 7.18
C GLY A 111 5.35 -5.94 7.34
N ASP A 112 5.85 -6.73 6.39
CA ASP A 112 5.90 -8.20 6.51
C ASP A 112 6.74 -8.64 7.73
N LYS A 113 7.95 -8.08 7.85
CA LYS A 113 8.89 -8.34 8.95
C LYS A 113 8.27 -8.08 10.33
N ILE A 114 7.56 -6.97 10.49
CA ILE A 114 6.90 -6.58 11.75
C ILE A 114 5.44 -7.05 11.85
N ARG A 115 4.97 -7.84 10.89
CA ARG A 115 3.63 -8.42 10.79
C ARG A 115 2.49 -7.39 10.84
N MET A 116 2.63 -6.33 10.06
CA MET A 116 1.64 -5.26 9.91
C MET A 116 1.07 -5.24 8.50
N LEU A 117 -0.06 -5.90 8.33
CA LEU A 117 -0.77 -5.99 7.05
C LEU A 117 -1.24 -4.61 6.57
N GLU A 118 -1.66 -3.75 7.48
CA GLU A 118 -2.12 -2.39 7.17
C GLU A 118 -1.00 -1.56 6.52
N LEU A 119 0.24 -1.71 7.00
CA LEU A 119 1.41 -1.06 6.41
C LEU A 119 1.73 -1.63 5.02
N GLN A 120 1.70 -2.96 4.88
CA GLN A 120 1.87 -3.64 3.59
C GLN A 120 0.84 -3.12 2.58
N ASN A 121 -0.42 -3.00 2.99
CA ASN A 121 -1.50 -2.52 2.13
C ASN A 121 -1.31 -1.06 1.72
N ALA A 122 -0.95 -0.18 2.65
CA ALA A 122 -0.68 1.22 2.35
C ALA A 122 0.47 1.37 1.36
N ALA A 123 1.56 0.62 1.56
CA ALA A 123 2.71 0.63 0.66
C ALA A 123 2.37 0.06 -0.73
N MET A 124 1.60 -1.04 -0.79
CA MET A 124 1.16 -1.65 -2.06
C MET A 124 0.25 -0.72 -2.86
N LYS A 125 -0.69 -0.04 -2.21
CA LYS A 125 -1.55 0.96 -2.85
C LYS A 125 -0.71 2.05 -3.53
N ARG A 126 0.34 2.54 -2.85
CA ARG A 126 1.26 3.49 -3.46
C ARG A 126 2.05 2.92 -4.62
N ALA A 127 2.59 1.71 -4.46
CA ALA A 127 3.34 1.04 -5.50
C ALA A 127 2.52 0.87 -6.79
N CYS A 128 1.26 0.43 -6.70
CA CYS A 128 0.36 0.26 -7.84
C CYS A 128 0.19 1.57 -8.63
N VAL A 129 0.08 2.70 -7.92
CA VAL A 129 -0.08 4.01 -8.54
C VAL A 129 1.18 4.46 -9.25
N ILE A 130 2.34 4.32 -8.61
CA ILE A 130 3.62 4.66 -9.25
C ILE A 130 3.84 3.81 -10.49
N VAL A 131 3.63 2.49 -10.39
CA VAL A 131 3.76 1.55 -11.51
C VAL A 131 2.85 1.94 -12.67
N ARG A 132 1.61 2.39 -12.39
CA ARG A 132 0.69 2.85 -13.42
C ARG A 132 1.12 4.16 -14.09
N GLU A 133 1.67 5.10 -13.34
CA GLU A 133 2.19 6.36 -13.89
C GLU A 133 3.47 6.14 -14.74
N CYS A 134 4.22 5.05 -14.47
CA CYS A 134 5.38 4.64 -15.25
C CYS A 134 5.00 3.93 -16.57
N ASP A 135 4.58 4.70 -17.56
CA ASP A 135 4.27 4.20 -18.91
C ASP A 135 5.54 3.85 -19.70
N ILE A 136 5.71 2.59 -20.13
CA ILE A 136 6.84 2.15 -20.98
C ILE A 136 7.02 2.97 -22.27
N ARG A 137 5.95 3.61 -22.77
CA ARG A 137 6.04 4.49 -23.93
C ARG A 137 6.85 5.75 -23.64
N LYS A 138 6.81 6.23 -22.39
CA LYS A 138 7.49 7.43 -21.91
C LYS A 138 8.79 7.08 -21.17
N ALA A 139 8.70 6.29 -20.12
CA ALA A 139 9.83 5.82 -19.33
C ALA A 139 9.47 4.52 -18.62
N ALA A 140 10.19 3.44 -18.95
CA ALA A 140 10.03 2.16 -18.31
C ALA A 140 10.69 2.14 -16.92
N ILE A 141 10.09 1.41 -15.98
CA ILE A 141 10.74 1.10 -14.70
C ILE A 141 11.97 0.23 -15.00
N PRO A 142 13.18 0.61 -14.54
CA PRO A 142 14.38 -0.18 -14.77
C PRO A 142 14.28 -1.57 -14.13
N ALA A 143 14.84 -2.58 -14.81
CA ALA A 143 14.90 -3.96 -14.32
C ALA A 143 15.46 -4.07 -12.89
N ALA A 144 16.48 -3.27 -12.57
CA ALA A 144 17.10 -3.26 -11.25
C ALA A 144 16.12 -2.89 -10.11
N VAL A 145 15.10 -2.06 -10.39
CA VAL A 145 14.08 -1.71 -9.39
C VAL A 145 13.12 -2.88 -9.19
N LEU A 146 12.65 -3.49 -10.28
CA LEU A 146 11.73 -4.63 -10.25
C LEU A 146 12.39 -5.88 -9.65
N GLN A 147 13.71 -6.04 -9.81
CA GLN A 147 14.47 -7.14 -9.22
C GLN A 147 14.31 -7.19 -7.69
N ASN A 148 14.18 -6.04 -7.02
CA ASN A 148 13.99 -5.99 -5.56
C ASN A 148 12.69 -6.69 -5.12
N CYS A 149 11.65 -6.71 -5.97
CA CYS A 149 10.43 -7.45 -5.68
C CYS A 149 10.68 -8.96 -5.58
N PHE A 150 11.69 -9.49 -6.28
CA PHE A 150 11.99 -10.92 -6.31
C PHE A 150 13.08 -11.30 -5.30
N SER A 151 14.18 -10.53 -5.26
CA SER A 151 15.34 -10.86 -4.42
C SER A 151 15.08 -10.72 -2.92
N LYS A 152 14.09 -9.91 -2.54
CA LYS A 152 13.78 -9.62 -1.14
C LYS A 152 12.46 -10.22 -0.64
N THR A 153 11.75 -11.01 -1.45
CA THR A 153 10.46 -11.57 -1.05
C THR A 153 10.32 -13.05 -1.40
N LEU A 154 9.40 -13.73 -0.71
CA LEU A 154 9.11 -15.13 -0.99
C LEU A 154 8.38 -15.31 -2.33
N PRO A 155 8.59 -16.46 -3.01
CA PRO A 155 7.90 -16.78 -4.25
C PRO A 155 6.38 -16.61 -4.16
N GLY A 156 5.80 -15.88 -5.11
CA GLY A 156 4.37 -15.62 -5.17
C GLY A 156 3.90 -14.47 -4.27
N SER A 157 4.80 -13.69 -3.69
CA SER A 157 4.43 -12.47 -2.97
C SER A 157 3.66 -11.49 -3.89
N PRO A 158 2.78 -10.65 -3.33
CA PRO A 158 2.08 -9.61 -4.08
C PRO A 158 3.02 -8.66 -4.83
N LEU A 159 4.23 -8.40 -4.32
CA LEU A 159 5.23 -7.58 -4.99
C LEU A 159 5.79 -8.25 -6.26
N GLN A 160 6.03 -9.56 -6.23
CA GLN A 160 6.44 -10.31 -7.42
C GLN A 160 5.34 -10.30 -8.48
N VAL A 161 4.09 -10.39 -8.04
CA VAL A 161 2.91 -10.33 -8.90
C VAL A 161 2.79 -8.95 -9.56
N LEU A 162 2.91 -7.85 -8.79
CA LEU A 162 2.93 -6.49 -9.31
C LEU A 162 4.01 -6.30 -10.39
N ALA A 163 5.24 -6.74 -10.11
CA ALA A 163 6.36 -6.61 -11.04
C ALA A 163 6.15 -7.45 -12.30
N ALA A 164 5.66 -8.68 -12.18
CA ALA A 164 5.38 -9.55 -13.32
C ALA A 164 4.24 -9.01 -14.19
N ASP A 165 3.17 -8.50 -13.58
CA ASP A 165 2.06 -7.84 -14.29
C ASP A 165 2.54 -6.64 -15.08
N TYR A 166 3.41 -5.81 -14.49
CA TYR A 166 3.99 -4.66 -15.17
C TYR A 166 4.80 -5.08 -16.41
N VAL A 167 5.61 -6.13 -16.28
CA VAL A 167 6.41 -6.63 -17.40
C VAL A 167 5.51 -7.18 -18.52
N VAL A 168 4.44 -7.91 -18.19
CA VAL A 168 3.48 -8.39 -19.20
C VAL A 168 2.76 -7.22 -19.88
N ASP A 169 2.33 -6.21 -19.12
CA ASP A 169 1.74 -4.99 -19.67
C ASP A 169 2.68 -4.30 -20.66
N CYS A 170 3.96 -4.23 -20.30
CA CYS A 170 5.03 -3.70 -21.16
C CYS A 170 5.21 -4.53 -22.43
N MET A 171 5.18 -5.86 -22.33
CA MET A 171 5.30 -6.77 -23.49
C MET A 171 4.15 -6.61 -24.46
N VAL A 172 2.93 -6.39 -23.97
CA VAL A 172 1.73 -6.20 -24.79
C VAL A 172 1.75 -4.80 -25.43
N THR A 173 2.11 -3.78 -24.65
CA THR A 173 2.02 -2.38 -25.07
C THR A 173 3.16 -1.98 -26.00
N GLU A 174 4.40 -2.38 -25.69
CA GLU A 174 5.61 -2.01 -26.45
C GLU A 174 6.59 -3.22 -26.54
N PRO A 175 6.30 -4.24 -27.37
CA PRO A 175 7.07 -5.49 -27.45
C PRO A 175 8.57 -5.28 -27.73
N GLN A 176 8.93 -4.27 -28.53
CA GLN A 176 10.31 -3.99 -28.88
C GLN A 176 11.10 -3.40 -27.70
N LYS A 177 10.46 -2.58 -26.87
CA LYS A 177 11.11 -1.95 -25.69
C LYS A 177 11.20 -2.91 -24.51
N SER A 178 10.21 -3.81 -24.36
CA SER A 178 10.20 -4.77 -23.26
C SER A 178 11.34 -5.79 -23.33
N ALA A 179 11.99 -5.99 -24.49
CA ALA A 179 13.10 -6.92 -24.64
C ALA A 179 14.28 -6.62 -23.68
N GLN A 180 14.60 -5.35 -23.47
CA GLN A 180 15.66 -4.94 -22.53
C GLN A 180 15.28 -5.24 -21.08
N LEU A 181 14.01 -4.97 -20.72
CA LEU A 181 13.45 -5.26 -19.40
C LEU A 181 13.49 -6.76 -19.11
N LEU A 182 13.08 -7.59 -20.08
CA LEU A 182 13.12 -9.05 -19.99
C LEU A 182 14.55 -9.57 -19.83
N SER A 183 15.49 -9.07 -20.62
CA SER A 183 16.90 -9.46 -20.52
C SER A 183 17.48 -9.17 -19.13
N GLY A 184 17.15 -8.01 -18.57
CA GLY A 184 17.60 -7.61 -17.23
C GLY A 184 17.00 -8.43 -16.08
N LEU A 185 15.83 -9.04 -16.28
CA LEU A 185 15.14 -9.84 -15.25
C LEU A 185 15.27 -11.36 -15.46
N ALA A 186 15.68 -11.82 -16.64
CA ALA A 186 15.70 -13.25 -17.00
C ALA A 186 16.55 -14.12 -16.06
N THR A 187 17.57 -13.55 -15.42
CA THR A 187 18.45 -14.26 -14.47
C THR A 187 17.96 -14.21 -13.02
N VAL A 188 16.88 -13.47 -12.75
CA VAL A 188 16.34 -13.31 -11.40
C VAL A 188 15.52 -14.55 -11.03
N GLU A 189 15.86 -15.17 -9.91
CA GLU A 189 15.15 -16.36 -9.41
C GLU A 189 13.66 -16.05 -9.20
N GLY A 190 12.79 -16.98 -9.60
CA GLY A 190 11.33 -16.84 -9.49
C GLY A 190 10.69 -15.95 -10.55
N PHE A 191 11.44 -15.05 -11.23
CA PHE A 191 10.89 -14.11 -12.21
C PHE A 191 10.15 -14.81 -13.34
N VAL A 192 10.77 -15.77 -14.02
CA VAL A 192 10.15 -16.48 -15.16
C VAL A 192 8.85 -17.17 -14.75
N THR A 193 8.80 -17.73 -13.54
CA THR A 193 7.58 -18.37 -13.02
C THR A 193 6.47 -17.36 -12.77
N ALA A 194 6.79 -16.21 -12.16
CA ALA A 194 5.81 -15.14 -11.94
C ALA A 194 5.33 -14.55 -13.28
N LEU A 195 6.24 -14.31 -14.23
CA LEU A 195 5.93 -13.81 -15.56
C LEU A 195 4.95 -14.73 -16.31
N LEU A 196 5.20 -16.05 -16.30
CA LEU A 196 4.29 -17.01 -16.92
C LEU A 196 2.91 -17.00 -16.27
N LYS A 197 2.83 -16.92 -14.93
CA LYS A 197 1.56 -16.81 -14.21
C LYS A 197 0.80 -15.53 -14.59
N SER A 198 1.49 -14.38 -14.63
CA SER A 198 0.90 -13.11 -15.06
C SER A 198 0.45 -13.14 -16.52
N HIS A 199 1.20 -13.82 -17.40
CA HIS A 199 0.85 -13.97 -18.81
C HIS A 199 -0.38 -14.87 -19.02
N VAL A 200 -0.51 -15.94 -18.24
CA VAL A 200 -1.75 -16.75 -18.20
C VAL A 200 -2.91 -15.88 -17.74
N LYS A 201 -2.73 -15.11 -16.67
CA LYS A 201 -3.78 -14.22 -16.14
C LYS A 201 -4.21 -13.15 -17.15
N TYR A 202 -3.26 -12.57 -17.89
CA TYR A 202 -3.54 -11.66 -19.01
C TYR A 202 -4.47 -12.32 -20.03
N HIS A 203 -4.21 -13.55 -20.46
CA HIS A 203 -5.07 -14.24 -21.41
C HIS A 203 -6.43 -14.62 -20.84
N GLU A 204 -6.51 -15.06 -19.58
CA GLU A 204 -7.78 -15.36 -18.92
C GLU A 204 -8.69 -14.13 -18.86
N MET A 205 -8.13 -12.95 -18.57
CA MET A 205 -8.87 -11.69 -18.45
C MET A 205 -9.23 -11.07 -19.81
N ASN A 206 -8.45 -11.35 -20.86
CA ASN A 206 -8.73 -10.85 -22.23
C ASN A 206 -9.54 -11.84 -23.09
N ALA A 207 -9.68 -13.09 -22.67
CA ALA A 207 -10.72 -13.96 -23.19
C ALA A 207 -12.06 -13.51 -22.59
N ASP A 208 -13.18 -13.66 -23.29
CA ASP A 208 -14.55 -13.32 -22.84
C ASP A 208 -15.04 -14.13 -21.61
N ILE A 209 -14.12 -14.62 -20.77
CA ILE A 209 -14.31 -15.48 -19.61
C ILE A 209 -14.57 -14.66 -18.35
N ALA A 210 -14.08 -13.41 -18.27
CA ALA A 210 -14.24 -12.54 -17.09
C ALA A 210 -14.41 -11.05 -17.49
N PRO A 211 -15.61 -10.64 -17.94
CA PRO A 211 -15.85 -9.30 -18.50
C PRO A 211 -15.60 -8.13 -17.51
N ASP A 212 -15.67 -8.39 -16.20
CA ASP A 212 -15.50 -7.37 -15.16
C ASP A 212 -14.05 -7.24 -14.64
N SER A 213 -13.16 -8.16 -15.03
CA SER A 213 -11.78 -8.18 -14.56
C SER A 213 -10.87 -7.27 -15.39
N THR A 214 -10.00 -6.49 -14.75
CA THR A 214 -9.01 -5.68 -15.48
C THR A 214 -7.58 -6.19 -15.30
N PHE A 215 -6.92 -6.40 -16.44
CA PHE A 215 -5.48 -6.52 -16.51
C PHE A 215 -4.87 -5.19 -16.95
N PRO A 216 -3.72 -4.77 -16.38
CA PRO A 216 -2.99 -5.40 -15.28
C PRO A 216 -3.74 -5.31 -13.94
N ARG A 217 -3.51 -6.26 -13.01
CA ARG A 217 -4.27 -6.32 -11.75
C ARG A 217 -4.11 -5.05 -10.89
N TYR A 218 -2.98 -4.37 -10.98
CA TYR A 218 -2.74 -3.10 -10.29
C TYR A 218 -3.62 -1.92 -10.79
N LEU A 219 -4.40 -2.09 -11.87
CA LEU A 219 -5.37 -1.07 -12.31
C LEU A 219 -6.53 -0.91 -11.33
N GLU A 220 -6.94 -1.98 -10.66
CA GLU A 220 -8.08 -1.94 -9.75
C GLU A 220 -7.79 -1.06 -8.52
N PRO A 221 -6.67 -1.25 -7.78
CA PRO A 221 -6.26 -0.29 -6.75
C PRO A 221 -6.07 1.15 -7.26
N TYR A 222 -5.61 1.32 -8.51
CA TYR A 222 -5.41 2.64 -9.11
C TYR A 222 -6.72 3.39 -9.39
N ARG A 223 -7.83 2.70 -9.65
CA ARG A 223 -9.16 3.33 -9.87
C ARG A 223 -9.57 4.18 -8.67
N TYR A 224 -9.13 3.82 -7.47
CA TYR A 224 -9.46 4.51 -6.22
C TYR A 224 -8.41 5.55 -5.81
N ARG A 225 -7.45 5.90 -6.68
CA ARG A 225 -6.35 6.82 -6.33
C ARG A 225 -6.83 8.13 -5.70
N GLU A 226 -7.91 8.73 -6.18
CA GLU A 226 -8.38 10.03 -5.68
C GLU A 226 -8.96 9.95 -4.26
N ILE A 227 -9.42 8.77 -3.86
CA ILE A 227 -9.93 8.50 -2.51
C ILE A 227 -8.80 8.02 -1.59
N LEU A 228 -7.78 7.37 -2.17
CA LEU A 228 -6.60 6.90 -1.47
C LEU A 228 -5.54 8.01 -1.25
N TYR A 229 -5.61 9.11 -1.99
CA TYR A 229 -4.70 10.26 -1.90
C TYR A 229 -5.47 11.56 -1.63
N ASP A 230 -6.09 11.66 -0.47
CA ASP A 230 -6.46 12.98 0.03
C ASP A 230 -5.29 13.51 0.87
N PRO A 231 -4.61 14.61 0.47
CA PRO A 231 -3.50 15.13 1.26
C PRO A 231 -3.98 15.49 2.68
N PRO A 232 -3.10 15.40 3.70
CA PRO A 232 -3.49 15.58 5.12
C PRO A 232 -4.21 16.90 5.44
N ALA A 233 -4.11 17.90 4.56
CA ALA A 233 -4.80 19.18 4.70
C ALA A 233 -6.31 19.15 4.38
N ARG A 234 -6.86 18.04 3.88
CA ARG A 234 -8.28 17.95 3.44
C ARG A 234 -9.11 16.84 4.08
N GLN A 235 -8.49 15.93 4.85
CA GLN A 235 -9.18 14.80 5.44
C GLN A 235 -9.90 15.14 6.76
N GLU A 236 -11.07 15.76 6.64
CA GLU A 236 -12.14 15.53 7.60
C GLU A 236 -13.09 14.46 7.01
N LYS A 237 -12.75 13.17 7.16
CA LYS A 237 -13.68 12.00 7.29
C LYS A 237 -13.05 10.67 6.84
N THR A 238 -12.96 9.75 7.80
CA THR A 238 -13.07 8.27 7.71
C THR A 238 -12.78 7.63 6.34
N ASN A 239 -11.59 7.01 6.21
CA ASN A 239 -11.20 6.16 5.09
C ASN A 239 -11.81 4.74 5.21
N PRO A 240 -12.67 4.29 4.27
CA PRO A 240 -13.40 3.03 4.37
C PRO A 240 -12.81 1.86 3.55
N TYR A 241 -11.53 1.87 3.18
CA TYR A 241 -10.95 0.83 2.30
C TYR A 241 -9.91 -0.03 3.02
N SER A 242 -10.16 -1.35 3.15
CA SER A 242 -9.14 -2.33 3.53
C SER A 242 -8.88 -3.33 2.40
N TYR A 243 -7.61 -3.45 2.03
CA TYR A 243 -7.11 -4.41 1.06
C TYR A 243 -6.54 -5.61 1.83
N ASP A 244 -6.64 -6.84 1.35
CA ASP A 244 -6.17 -8.02 2.10
C ASP A 244 -4.76 -8.50 1.69
N GLY A 245 -4.12 -7.75 0.77
CA GLY A 245 -2.80 -8.07 0.22
C GLY A 245 -2.86 -8.79 -1.13
N ARG A 246 -4.03 -9.23 -1.62
CA ARG A 246 -4.19 -9.89 -2.92
C ARG A 246 -4.54 -8.86 -4.01
N LEU A 247 -3.75 -8.81 -5.09
CA LEU A 247 -3.94 -7.89 -6.24
C LEU A 247 -5.23 -8.14 -7.02
N ASP A 248 -5.86 -9.27 -6.77
CA ASP A 248 -7.03 -9.80 -7.44
C ASP A 248 -8.33 -9.66 -6.64
N GLU A 249 -8.29 -9.13 -5.40
CA GLU A 249 -9.47 -9.02 -4.54
C GLU A 249 -9.43 -7.69 -3.74
N SER A 250 -10.02 -6.62 -4.27
CA SER A 250 -10.22 -5.39 -3.50
C SER A 250 -11.61 -5.39 -2.86
N TYR A 251 -11.67 -5.49 -1.53
CA TYR A 251 -12.94 -5.40 -0.80
C TYR A 251 -13.14 -4.00 -0.24
N LEU A 252 -14.27 -3.41 -0.55
CA LEU A 252 -14.71 -2.15 0.03
C LEU A 252 -15.26 -2.45 1.43
N LYS A 253 -14.85 -1.70 2.46
CA LYS A 253 -15.58 -1.76 3.73
C LYS A 253 -16.72 -0.77 3.67
N CYS A 254 -17.91 -1.22 4.04
CA CYS A 254 -19.02 -0.29 4.23
C CYS A 254 -18.62 0.78 5.26
N LEU A 255 -18.85 2.05 4.93
CA LEU A 255 -18.50 3.19 5.78
C LEU A 255 -19.13 3.08 7.17
N ASP A 256 -20.37 2.60 7.25
CA ASP A 256 -21.13 2.56 8.50
C ASP A 256 -20.84 1.31 9.33
N CYS A 257 -21.06 0.10 8.79
CA CYS A 257 -20.86 -1.14 9.55
C CYS A 257 -19.41 -1.65 9.59
N LYS A 258 -18.50 -1.09 8.77
CA LYS A 258 -17.09 -1.51 8.63
C LYS A 258 -16.87 -2.96 8.16
N GLN A 259 -17.92 -3.67 7.78
CA GLN A 259 -17.82 -5.01 7.20
C GLN A 259 -17.27 -4.92 5.78
N ALA A 260 -16.38 -5.85 5.44
CA ALA A 260 -15.92 -6.06 4.07
C ALA A 260 -17.01 -6.85 3.34
N GLU A 261 -17.51 -6.31 2.24
CA GLU A 261 -18.55 -6.92 1.42
C GLU A 261 -18.03 -6.96 -0.02
N ASP A 262 -18.46 -7.98 -0.77
CA ASP A 262 -18.07 -8.17 -2.17
C ASP A 262 -18.78 -7.13 -3.07
N ASP A 263 -19.99 -6.72 -2.68
CA ASP A 263 -20.85 -5.78 -3.41
C ASP A 263 -21.10 -4.51 -2.58
N VAL A 264 -20.25 -3.51 -2.76
CA VAL A 264 -20.43 -2.19 -2.10
C VAL A 264 -20.61 -1.11 -3.15
N GLU A 265 -21.76 -0.45 -3.12
CA GLU A 265 -22.05 0.63 -4.05
C GLU A 265 -21.40 1.94 -3.58
N LEU A 266 -20.75 2.64 -4.51
CA LEU A 266 -20.28 4.01 -4.30
C LEU A 266 -21.44 4.99 -4.46
N ARG A 267 -21.88 5.56 -3.34
CA ARG A 267 -22.99 6.51 -3.31
C ARG A 267 -22.53 7.89 -2.89
N CYS A 268 -23.11 8.92 -3.50
CA CYS A 268 -22.86 10.30 -3.09
C CYS A 268 -23.20 10.48 -1.61
N ALA A 269 -22.25 11.00 -0.81
CA ALA A 269 -22.42 11.21 0.62
C ALA A 269 -23.58 12.16 0.99
N ASN A 270 -24.03 13.00 0.05
CA ASN A 270 -25.07 14.00 0.28
C ASN A 270 -26.44 13.60 -0.26
N CYS A 271 -26.51 12.99 -1.46
CA CYS A 271 -27.78 12.70 -2.12
C CYS A 271 -28.10 11.20 -2.25
N MET A 272 -27.19 10.33 -1.82
CA MET A 272 -27.34 8.86 -1.81
C MET A 272 -27.59 8.21 -3.18
N LYS A 273 -27.57 8.98 -4.27
CA LYS A 273 -27.64 8.48 -5.65
C LYS A 273 -26.28 7.94 -6.10
N GLY A 274 -26.31 6.94 -6.98
CA GLY A 274 -25.11 6.40 -7.64
C GLY A 274 -24.30 7.52 -8.29
N SER A 275 -23.01 7.58 -8.00
CA SER A 275 -22.15 8.67 -8.47
C SER A 275 -21.71 8.43 -9.91
N THR A 276 -22.45 8.97 -10.89
CA THR A 276 -22.00 8.99 -12.30
C THR A 276 -21.08 10.16 -12.62
N GLU A 277 -20.89 11.10 -11.70
CA GLU A 277 -20.09 12.32 -11.91
C GLU A 277 -18.86 12.34 -10.99
N GLU A 278 -17.68 12.53 -11.59
CA GLU A 278 -16.33 12.53 -10.97
C GLU A 278 -16.11 13.58 -9.86
N LYS A 279 -17.13 14.31 -9.42
CA LYS A 279 -16.96 15.50 -8.54
C LYS A 279 -17.70 15.44 -7.21
N VAL A 280 -18.32 14.32 -6.85
CA VAL A 280 -19.05 14.21 -5.58
C VAL A 280 -18.34 13.22 -4.66
N ALA A 281 -18.17 13.58 -3.39
CA ALA A 281 -17.58 12.69 -2.38
C ALA A 281 -18.42 11.41 -2.27
N ALA A 282 -17.94 10.33 -2.89
CA ALA A 282 -18.60 9.04 -2.91
C ALA A 282 -18.13 8.23 -1.70
N VAL A 283 -19.08 7.63 -0.98
CA VAL A 283 -18.82 6.75 0.16
C VAL A 283 -19.28 5.34 -0.17
N PRO A 284 -18.47 4.31 0.15
CA PRO A 284 -18.87 2.93 -0.01
C PRO A 284 -19.85 2.54 1.10
N LEU A 285 -21.05 2.06 0.74
CA LEU A 285 -22.07 1.57 1.66
C LEU A 285 -22.60 0.22 1.19
N CYS A 286 -22.67 -0.77 2.09
CA CYS A 286 -23.37 -2.02 1.78
C CYS A 286 -24.87 -1.75 1.61
N GLU A 287 -25.60 -2.68 0.97
CA GLU A 287 -27.03 -2.53 0.70
C GLU A 287 -27.83 -2.16 1.95
N ASP A 288 -27.59 -2.85 3.06
CA ASP A 288 -28.29 -2.61 4.33
C ASP A 288 -28.07 -1.20 4.89
N CYS A 289 -26.83 -0.70 4.83
CA CYS A 289 -26.49 0.62 5.33
C CYS A 289 -26.96 1.72 4.37
N ALA A 290 -26.89 1.47 3.06
CA ALA A 290 -27.45 2.38 2.05
C ALA A 290 -28.96 2.54 2.23
N PHE A 291 -29.69 1.44 2.39
CA PHE A 291 -31.14 1.44 2.60
C PHE A 291 -31.54 2.21 3.87
N LYS A 292 -30.80 2.00 4.99
CA LYS A 292 -31.03 2.74 6.24
C LYS A 292 -30.88 4.25 6.05
N ARG A 293 -29.81 4.70 5.40
CA ARG A 293 -29.58 6.13 5.14
C ARG A 293 -30.63 6.74 4.22
N GLU A 294 -31.10 6.01 3.21
CA GLU A 294 -32.20 6.49 2.36
C GLU A 294 -33.51 6.68 3.13
N MET A 295 -33.84 5.75 4.03
CA MET A 295 -35.01 5.87 4.90
C MET A 295 -34.92 7.10 5.81
N GLU A 296 -33.75 7.36 6.39
CA GLU A 296 -33.51 8.54 7.26
C GLU A 296 -33.58 9.87 6.49
N ALA A 297 -33.04 9.91 5.27
CA ALA A 297 -33.10 11.10 4.40
C ALA A 297 -34.54 11.42 3.96
N ASN A 298 -35.33 10.39 3.65
CA ASN A 298 -36.75 10.57 3.27
C ASN A 298 -37.65 10.91 4.46
N ALA A 299 -37.24 10.60 5.70
CA ALA A 299 -37.98 10.99 6.89
C ALA A 299 -37.73 12.45 7.33
N THR A 300 -36.70 13.09 6.77
CA THR A 300 -36.28 14.46 7.11
C THR A 300 -36.59 15.50 6.02
N SER A 301 -37.22 15.08 4.92
CA SER A 301 -37.70 15.92 3.81
C SER A 301 -39.22 16.13 3.85
#